data_AF-A0A167SZR0-F1
#
_entry.id   AF-A0A167SZR0-F1
#
_cell.length_a   1.000
_cell.length_b   1.000
_cell.length_c   1.000
_cell.angle_alpha   90.00
_cell.angle_beta   90.00
_cell.angle_gamma   90.00
#
_symmetry.space_group_name_H-M   'P 1'
#
loop_
_entity.id
_entity.type
_entity.pdbx_description
1 polymer ?
#
loop_
_entity_poly.entity_id
_entity_poly.type
_entity_poly.pdbx_seq_one_letter_code
_entity_poly.pdbx_strand_id
1 'polypeptide(L)'
;MPDADCKLAGKEMVQILKAAPLLQVLEVRDHQPRFISDDFLEAFSQLSPSGTPVLCPNLQTICFRYFPSIKLMRFALVLALRARGSPDTQEGLHTVIVVYTSDQATAVKKLRTSAEWCSLRDASIDLQVRDVVAHAEWS
;
A
#
# COMPACT_ATOMS: atom_id res chain seq x y z
N MET A 1 3.15 30.26 8.85
CA MET A 1 3.20 29.37 7.68
C MET A 1 1.98 28.48 7.75
N PRO A 2 1.25 28.23 6.65
CA PRO A 2 0.08 27.37 6.74
C PRO A 2 0.59 25.93 6.87
N ASP A 3 0.71 25.47 8.11
CA ASP A 3 0.72 24.06 8.49
C ASP A 3 -0.72 23.56 8.30
N ALA A 4 -1.16 23.50 7.04
CA ALA A 4 -2.36 22.75 6.72
C ALA A 4 -1.94 21.29 6.77
N ASP A 5 -2.33 20.61 7.84
CA ASP A 5 -2.39 19.16 8.03
C ASP A 5 -3.20 18.50 6.88
N CYS A 6 -2.77 18.63 5.62
CA CYS A 6 -3.29 17.93 4.46
C CYS A 6 -2.76 16.49 4.46
N LYS A 7 -2.89 15.79 5.58
CA LYS A 7 -2.63 14.36 5.66
C LYS A 7 -3.83 13.65 5.09
N LEU A 8 -3.61 12.84 4.05
CA LEU A 8 -4.70 12.20 3.35
C LEU A 8 -5.31 11.09 4.22
N ALA A 9 -6.54 11.28 4.70
CA ALA A 9 -7.26 10.25 5.43
C ALA A 9 -7.80 9.19 4.47
N GLY A 10 -8.17 8.02 5.01
CA GLY A 10 -8.57 6.89 4.17
C GLY A 10 -9.83 7.16 3.36
N LYS A 11 -10.79 7.92 3.88
CA LYS A 11 -12.00 8.29 3.13
C LYS A 11 -11.66 9.16 1.91
N GLU A 12 -10.75 10.12 2.05
CA GLU A 12 -10.30 10.93 0.91
C GLU A 12 -9.53 10.10 -0.10
N MET A 13 -8.66 9.18 0.37
CA MET A 13 -7.96 8.24 -0.51
C MET A 13 -8.93 7.42 -1.34
N VAL A 14 -9.99 6.88 -0.72
CA VAL A 14 -11.01 6.10 -1.43
C VAL A 14 -11.66 6.94 -2.53
N GLN A 15 -11.98 8.21 -2.30
CA GLN A 15 -12.56 9.07 -3.34
C GLN A 15 -11.58 9.32 -4.49
N ILE A 16 -10.30 9.53 -4.19
CA ILE A 16 -9.25 9.69 -5.21
C ILE A 16 -9.13 8.42 -6.05
N LEU A 17 -9.07 7.25 -5.42
CA LEU A 17 -8.98 5.96 -6.12
C LEU A 17 -10.23 5.65 -6.96
N LYS A 18 -11.43 6.05 -6.50
CA LYS A 18 -12.66 5.96 -7.30
C LYS A 18 -12.58 6.81 -8.57
N ALA A 19 -11.99 8.00 -8.48
CA ALA A 19 -11.82 8.91 -9.61
C ALA A 19 -10.68 8.49 -10.56
N ALA A 20 -9.83 7.53 -10.17
CA ALA A 20 -8.67 7.09 -10.93
C ALA A 20 -8.71 5.57 -11.24
N PRO A 21 -9.69 5.08 -12.02
CA PRO A 21 -9.88 3.64 -12.26
C PRO A 21 -8.71 2.99 -13.04
N LEU A 22 -7.98 3.78 -13.83
CA LEU A 22 -6.84 3.32 -14.64
C LEU A 22 -5.49 3.44 -13.90
N LEU A 23 -5.50 3.83 -12.62
CA LEU A 23 -4.27 4.01 -11.85
C LEU A 23 -3.49 2.70 -11.72
N GLN A 24 -2.25 2.70 -12.18
CA GLN A 24 -1.33 1.55 -12.06
C GLN A 24 -0.34 1.70 -10.91
N VAL A 25 0.02 2.94 -10.55
CA VAL A 25 0.98 3.23 -9.50
C VAL A 25 0.36 4.24 -8.52
N LEU A 26 0.27 3.86 -7.26
CA LEU A 26 -0.12 4.73 -6.16
C LEU A 26 1.09 5.05 -5.31
N GLU A 27 1.47 6.32 -5.27
CA GLU A 27 2.61 6.79 -4.48
C GLU A 27 2.13 7.80 -3.43
N VAL A 28 2.24 7.44 -2.15
CA VAL A 28 1.80 8.27 -1.03
C VAL A 28 3.01 8.87 -0.32
N ARG A 29 3.23 10.16 -0.58
CA ARG A 29 4.37 10.94 -0.07
C ARG A 29 4.10 11.63 1.26
N ASP A 30 3.11 11.20 2.03
CA ASP A 30 2.90 11.69 3.39
C ASP A 30 4.04 11.23 4.30
N HIS A 31 4.51 12.09 5.21
CA HIS A 31 5.55 11.69 6.17
C HIS A 31 5.02 10.60 7.12
N GLN A 32 3.78 10.76 7.55
CA GLN A 32 3.05 9.82 8.40
C GLN A 32 1.71 9.50 7.73
N PRO A 33 1.66 8.49 6.84
CA PRO A 33 0.46 8.22 6.07
C PRO A 33 -0.69 7.79 6.97
N ARG A 34 -1.83 8.49 6.83
CA ARG A 34 -3.07 8.20 7.58
C ARG A 34 -4.11 7.47 6.74
N PHE A 35 -3.85 7.26 5.45
CA PHE A 35 -4.81 6.66 4.55
C PHE A 35 -5.12 5.19 4.88
N ILE A 36 -4.16 4.44 5.45
CA ILE A 36 -4.34 3.05 5.89
C ILE A 36 -5.20 3.03 7.17
N SER A 37 -6.49 3.20 6.97
CA SER A 37 -7.55 3.25 7.99
C SER A 37 -8.57 2.15 7.74
N ASP A 38 -9.46 1.90 8.69
CA ASP A 38 -10.48 0.86 8.55
C ASP A 38 -11.42 1.14 7.35
N ASP A 39 -11.80 2.41 7.09
CA ASP A 39 -12.60 2.79 5.91
C ASP A 39 -11.89 2.46 4.58
N PHE A 40 -10.59 2.75 4.51
CA PHE A 40 -9.78 2.46 3.33
C PHE A 40 -9.65 0.94 3.13
N LEU A 41 -9.32 0.20 4.20
CA LEU A 41 -9.13 -1.24 4.13
C LEU A 41 -10.41 -1.95 3.70
N GLU A 42 -11.56 -1.54 4.25
CA GLU A 42 -12.87 -2.06 3.86
C GLU A 42 -13.12 -1.84 2.37
N ALA A 43 -13.07 -0.58 1.90
CA ALA A 43 -13.34 -0.26 0.51
C ALA A 43 -12.32 -0.89 -0.45
N PHE A 44 -11.04 -0.93 -0.08
CA PHE A 44 -9.96 -1.47 -0.90
C PHE A 44 -10.01 -2.99 -1.04
N SER A 45 -10.56 -3.69 -0.03
CA SER A 45 -10.78 -5.14 -0.05
C SER A 45 -11.96 -5.61 -0.89
N GLN A 46 -12.82 -4.69 -1.35
CA GLN A 46 -14.02 -5.05 -2.12
C GLN A 46 -13.65 -5.63 -3.48
N LEU A 47 -14.19 -6.80 -3.76
CA LEU A 47 -14.11 -7.48 -5.05
C LEU A 47 -15.50 -7.46 -5.71
N SER A 48 -15.51 -7.34 -7.02
CA SER A 48 -16.70 -7.57 -7.84
C SER A 48 -17.07 -9.06 -7.87
N PRO A 49 -18.26 -9.44 -8.37
CA PRO A 49 -18.66 -10.84 -8.47
C PRO A 49 -17.71 -11.71 -9.32
N SER A 50 -16.93 -11.11 -10.23
CA SER A 50 -15.90 -11.80 -11.02
C SER A 50 -14.58 -11.99 -10.26
N GLY A 51 -14.47 -11.49 -9.02
CA GLY A 51 -13.24 -11.49 -8.23
C GLY A 51 -12.30 -10.32 -8.54
N THR A 52 -12.63 -9.46 -9.51
CA THR A 52 -11.80 -8.28 -9.85
C THR A 52 -11.94 -7.20 -8.78
N PRO A 53 -10.85 -6.54 -8.33
CA PRO A 53 -10.95 -5.48 -7.35
C PRO A 53 -11.79 -4.28 -7.82
N VAL A 54 -12.68 -3.76 -6.96
CA VAL A 54 -13.63 -2.68 -7.33
C VAL A 54 -12.91 -1.34 -7.49
N LEU A 55 -12.06 -0.98 -6.52
CA LEU A 55 -11.23 0.22 -6.60
C LEU A 55 -9.96 -0.09 -7.39
N CYS A 56 -9.52 0.80 -8.29
CA CYS A 56 -8.28 0.69 -9.08
C CYS A 56 -7.91 -0.77 -9.45
N PRO A 57 -8.70 -1.43 -10.31
CA PRO A 57 -8.46 -2.83 -10.71
C PRO A 57 -7.09 -3.03 -11.38
N ASN A 58 -6.56 -1.98 -12.02
CA ASN A 58 -5.29 -2.00 -12.73
C ASN A 58 -4.09 -1.63 -11.84
N LEU A 59 -4.28 -1.48 -10.54
CA LEU A 59 -3.22 -1.06 -9.64
C LEU A 59 -2.18 -2.17 -9.46
N GLN A 60 -0.96 -1.88 -9.89
CA GLN A 60 0.17 -2.80 -9.86
C GLN A 60 1.16 -2.48 -8.74
N THR A 61 1.34 -1.20 -8.42
CA THR A 61 2.33 -0.74 -7.45
C THR A 61 1.73 0.19 -6.40
N ILE A 62 2.03 -0.08 -5.13
CA ILE A 62 1.77 0.85 -4.02
C ILE A 62 3.08 1.21 -3.33
N CYS A 63 3.35 2.50 -3.16
CA CYS A 63 4.50 3.01 -2.45
C CYS A 63 4.08 3.96 -1.32
N PHE A 64 4.59 3.77 -0.11
CA PHE A 64 4.27 4.62 1.04
C PHE A 64 5.38 4.61 2.10
N ARG A 65 5.43 5.66 2.94
CA ARG A 65 6.34 5.68 4.10
C ARG A 65 5.85 4.76 5.21
N TYR A 66 6.75 3.97 5.78
CA TYR A 66 6.47 3.19 6.97
C TYR A 66 6.24 4.11 8.17
N PHE A 67 5.28 3.73 9.00
CA PHE A 67 5.11 4.33 10.31
C PHE A 67 4.64 3.26 11.31
N PRO A 68 5.18 3.22 12.54
CA PRO A 68 4.85 2.15 13.50
C PRO A 68 3.37 2.01 13.86
N SER A 69 2.56 3.06 13.67
CA SER A 69 1.12 3.03 13.97
C SER A 69 0.27 2.34 12.88
N ILE A 70 0.87 1.92 11.76
CA ILE A 70 0.15 1.27 10.67
C ILE A 70 -0.22 -0.16 11.09
N LYS A 71 -1.50 -0.52 10.96
CA LYS A 71 -2.01 -1.88 11.20
C LYS A 71 -1.61 -2.83 10.05
N LEU A 72 -0.33 -3.18 9.99
CA LEU A 72 0.27 -3.94 8.88
C LEU A 72 -0.40 -5.29 8.61
N MET A 73 -0.84 -6.02 9.63
CA MET A 73 -1.50 -7.33 9.45
C MET A 73 -2.75 -7.24 8.57
N ARG A 74 -3.68 -6.33 8.90
CA ARG A 74 -4.90 -6.15 8.11
C ARG A 74 -4.58 -5.64 6.72
N PHE A 75 -3.63 -4.72 6.62
CA PHE A 75 -3.24 -4.19 5.33
C PHE A 75 -2.61 -5.25 4.43
N ALA A 76 -1.72 -6.10 4.97
CA ALA A 76 -1.10 -7.19 4.25
C ALA A 76 -2.13 -8.20 3.72
N LEU A 77 -3.14 -8.55 4.53
CA LEU A 77 -4.24 -9.41 4.09
C LEU A 77 -5.01 -8.81 2.91
N VAL A 78 -5.32 -7.51 2.97
CA VAL A 78 -6.00 -6.82 1.87
C VAL A 78 -5.12 -6.80 0.61
N LEU A 79 -3.84 -6.48 0.74
CA LEU A 79 -2.91 -6.49 -0.41
C LEU A 79 -2.81 -7.89 -1.05
N ALA A 80 -2.77 -8.95 -0.25
CA ALA A 80 -2.74 -10.33 -0.75
C ALA A 80 -4.02 -10.71 -1.53
N LEU A 81 -5.19 -10.17 -1.16
CA LEU A 81 -6.42 -10.33 -1.94
C LEU A 81 -6.32 -9.61 -3.30
N ARG A 82 -5.58 -8.51 -3.35
CA ARG A 82 -5.42 -7.65 -4.54
C ARG A 82 -4.40 -8.20 -5.55
N ALA A 83 -3.50 -9.07 -5.10
CA ALA A 83 -2.57 -9.79 -5.96
C ALA A 83 -3.25 -10.90 -6.78
N ARG A 84 -4.41 -11.40 -6.34
CA ARG A 84 -5.16 -12.46 -7.05
C ARG A 84 -5.94 -11.88 -8.25
N GLY A 85 -5.23 -11.40 -9.25
CA GLY A 85 -5.73 -11.35 -10.63
C GLY A 85 -5.57 -12.70 -11.32
N SER A 86 -6.20 -12.91 -12.49
CA SER A 86 -6.01 -14.15 -13.24
C SER A 86 -4.52 -14.36 -13.56
N PRO A 87 -3.96 -15.57 -13.42
CA PRO A 87 -2.55 -15.86 -13.75
C PRO A 87 -2.15 -15.45 -15.18
N ASP A 88 -3.13 -15.39 -16.09
CA ASP A 88 -2.95 -15.03 -17.49
C ASP A 88 -3.02 -13.51 -17.76
N THR A 89 -3.47 -12.73 -16.79
CA THR A 89 -3.57 -11.28 -16.90
C THR A 89 -2.54 -10.64 -15.98
N GLN A 90 -1.68 -9.76 -16.48
CA GLN A 90 -0.80 -8.90 -15.66
C GLN A 90 -1.59 -7.89 -14.78
N GLU A 91 -2.87 -8.14 -14.54
CA GLU A 91 -3.81 -7.33 -13.78
C GLU A 91 -3.71 -7.70 -12.29
N GLY A 92 -3.72 -6.70 -11.42
CA GLY A 92 -3.59 -6.88 -9.98
C GLY A 92 -2.28 -6.32 -9.42
N LEU A 93 -2.20 -6.35 -8.09
CA LEU A 93 -1.10 -5.75 -7.35
C LEU A 93 0.10 -6.69 -7.31
N HIS A 94 1.23 -6.25 -7.86
CA HIS A 94 2.47 -7.03 -7.93
C HIS A 94 3.59 -6.46 -7.07
N THR A 95 3.56 -5.16 -6.77
CA THR A 95 4.67 -4.50 -6.08
C THR A 95 4.19 -3.64 -4.93
N VAL A 96 4.83 -3.80 -3.78
CA VAL A 96 4.64 -2.93 -2.62
C VAL A 96 6.00 -2.40 -2.20
N ILE A 97 6.13 -1.08 -2.16
CA ILE A 97 7.36 -0.39 -1.79
C ILE A 97 7.11 0.30 -0.44
N VAL A 98 7.86 -0.11 0.56
CA VAL A 98 7.82 0.49 1.89
C VAL A 98 9.08 1.32 2.10
N VAL A 99 8.90 2.63 2.21
CA VAL A 99 10.00 3.57 2.40
C VAL A 99 10.15 3.88 3.88
N TYR A 100 11.35 3.78 4.46
CA TYR A 100 11.56 3.97 5.89
C TYR A 100 12.60 5.03 6.17
N THR A 101 12.46 5.71 7.31
CA THR A 101 13.46 6.64 7.84
C THR A 101 14.47 5.89 8.72
N SER A 102 15.69 6.41 8.87
CA SER A 102 16.82 5.70 9.50
C SER A 102 16.53 5.25 10.95
N ASP A 103 15.72 6.02 11.68
CA ASP A 103 15.22 5.71 13.03
C ASP A 103 14.27 4.50 13.08
N GLN A 104 13.71 4.10 11.93
CA GLN A 104 12.78 2.97 11.79
C GLN A 104 13.44 1.70 11.25
N ALA A 105 14.74 1.70 10.95
CA ALA A 105 15.45 0.57 10.35
C ALA A 105 15.25 -0.76 11.11
N THR A 106 15.28 -0.70 12.44
CA THR A 106 15.06 -1.87 13.30
C THR A 106 13.61 -2.40 13.22
N ALA A 107 12.62 -1.51 13.16
CA ALA A 107 11.22 -1.90 13.03
C ALA A 107 10.95 -2.57 11.69
N VAL A 108 11.56 -2.05 10.63
CA VAL A 108 11.52 -2.61 9.28
C VAL A 108 12.22 -3.98 9.20
N LYS A 109 13.34 -4.16 9.90
CA LYS A 109 14.02 -5.47 9.98
C LYS A 109 13.10 -6.52 10.62
N LYS A 110 12.41 -6.18 11.70
CA LYS A 110 11.42 -7.06 12.35
C LYS A 110 10.24 -7.35 11.42
N LEU A 111 9.78 -6.34 10.70
CA LEU A 111 8.70 -6.45 9.73
C LEU A 111 9.06 -7.43 8.61
N ARG A 112 10.28 -7.40 8.06
CA ARG A 112 10.74 -8.35 7.03
C ARG A 112 10.72 -9.81 7.47
N THR A 113 10.79 -10.07 8.78
CA THR A 113 10.75 -11.43 9.37
C THR A 113 9.38 -11.80 9.92
N SER A 114 8.38 -10.93 9.77
CA SER A 114 7.03 -11.14 10.28
C SER A 114 6.20 -12.05 9.36
N ALA A 115 5.17 -12.69 9.92
CA ALA A 115 4.29 -13.60 9.18
C ALA A 115 3.49 -12.86 8.09
N GLU A 116 3.16 -11.60 8.35
CA GLU A 116 2.52 -10.65 7.43
C GLU A 116 3.34 -10.50 6.15
N TRP A 117 4.65 -10.33 6.30
CA TRP A 117 5.58 -10.16 5.20
C TRP A 117 5.76 -11.43 4.38
N CYS A 118 5.76 -12.59 5.06
CA CYS A 118 5.75 -13.89 4.40
C CYS A 118 4.47 -14.06 3.58
N SER A 119 3.31 -13.70 4.11
CA SER A 119 2.01 -13.83 3.42
C SER A 119 1.93 -13.01 2.14
N LEU A 120 2.55 -11.82 2.11
CA LEU A 120 2.64 -11.01 0.89
C LEU A 120 3.51 -11.69 -0.17
N ARG A 121 4.63 -12.27 0.24
CA ARG A 121 5.51 -13.03 -0.66
C ARG A 121 4.82 -14.27 -1.21
N ASP A 122 4.07 -14.98 -0.37
CA ASP A 122 3.30 -16.16 -0.79
C ASP A 122 2.20 -15.79 -1.80
N ALA A 123 1.69 -14.56 -1.72
CA ALA A 123 0.77 -13.99 -2.70
C ALA A 123 1.46 -13.48 -3.99
N SER A 124 2.75 -13.77 -4.20
CA SER A 124 3.57 -13.30 -5.34
C SER A 124 3.72 -11.77 -5.44
N ILE A 125 3.57 -11.05 -4.32
CA ILE A 125 3.84 -9.61 -4.28
C ILE A 125 5.35 -9.40 -4.06
N ASP A 126 6.00 -8.70 -4.98
CA ASP A 126 7.34 -8.17 -4.79
C ASP A 126 7.33 -7.04 -3.77
N LEU A 127 8.01 -7.27 -2.66
CA LEU A 127 7.97 -6.40 -1.51
C LEU A 127 9.34 -5.76 -1.30
N GLN A 128 9.42 -4.49 -1.70
CA GLN A 128 10.63 -3.71 -1.65
C GLN A 128 10.66 -2.80 -0.44
N VAL A 129 11.83 -2.64 0.14
CA VAL A 129 12.03 -1.81 1.33
C VAL A 129 13.21 -0.89 1.09
N ARG A 130 12.96 0.41 1.05
CA ARG A 130 13.93 1.44 0.67
C ARG A 130 14.11 2.45 1.79
N ASP A 131 15.34 2.90 2.03
CA ASP A 131 15.58 4.05 2.93
C ASP A 131 15.12 5.33 2.21
N VAL A 132 14.55 6.31 2.92
CA VAL A 132 14.22 7.64 2.39
C VAL A 132 15.41 8.27 1.64
N VAL A 133 16.63 8.10 2.15
CA VAL A 133 17.86 8.63 1.51
C VAL A 133 18.16 7.92 0.20
N ALA A 134 17.92 6.61 0.13
CA ALA A 134 18.10 5.82 -1.09
C ALA A 134 16.96 6.04 -2.10
N HIS A 135 15.80 6.49 -1.63
CA HIS A 135 14.68 6.90 -2.44
C HIS A 135 14.71 8.42 -2.66
N ALA A 136 15.79 8.90 -3.29
CA ALA A 136 16.16 10.31 -3.48
C ALA A 136 15.10 11.19 -4.19
N GLU A 137 13.96 10.63 -4.60
CA GLU A 137 12.83 11.33 -5.21
C GLU A 137 11.82 11.86 -4.16
N TRP A 138 12.04 11.57 -2.87
CA TRP A 138 11.12 11.86 -1.75
C TRP A 138 11.61 12.93 -0.78
N SER A 139 12.75 13.57 -1.11
CA SER A 139 13.31 14.74 -0.43
C SER A 139 12.52 16.01 -0.72
#